data_AF-K0B6Y6-F1
#
_entry.id   AF-K0B6Y6-F1
#
_cell.length_a   1.000
_cell.length_b   1.000
_cell.length_c   1.000
_cell.angle_alpha   90.00
_cell.angle_beta   90.00
_cell.angle_gamma   90.00
#
_symmetry.space_group_name_H-M   'P 1'
#
loop_
_entity.id
_entity.type
_entity.pdbx_description
1 polymer ?
#
loop_
_entity_poly.entity_id
_entity_poly.type
_entity_poly.pdbx_seq_one_letter_code
_entity_poly.pdbx_strand_id
1 'polypeptide(L)'
;MNIGIIHGFVGGGGGIEKTLDAILTSLENTKHEITLYTFSKPKLSSKNIQIKSLLPISISSFGLYQRLMESKLILKAKNEDILIQASGGLGIPHNKNQKIIVYCQSDFSNELDNPSTKYTGLWSLYYKLYYKK
;
A
#
# COMPACT_ATOMS: atom_id res chain seq x y z
N MET A 1 14.93 1.76 15.62
CA MET A 1 13.89 0.80 15.20
C MET A 1 13.57 1.10 13.75
N ASN A 2 13.41 0.04 12.99
CA ASN A 2 13.16 0.08 11.56
C ASN A 2 11.67 -0.12 11.34
N ILE A 3 11.01 0.89 10.79
CA ILE A 3 9.57 0.90 10.56
C ILE A 3 9.33 0.84 9.05
N GLY A 4 8.75 -0.28 8.62
CA GLY A 4 8.30 -0.44 7.25
C GLY A 4 6.86 0.02 7.10
N ILE A 5 6.59 0.90 6.14
CA ILE A 5 5.23 1.31 5.78
C ILE A 5 4.91 0.70 4.43
N ILE A 6 3.87 -0.13 4.37
CA ILE A 6 3.42 -0.74 3.13
C ILE A 6 2.23 0.06 2.61
N HIS A 7 2.39 0.57 1.39
CA HIS A 7 1.35 1.30 0.71
C HIS A 7 1.36 1.02 -0.79
N GLY A 8 0.38 0.27 -1.28
CA GLY A 8 0.36 -0.20 -2.66
C GLY A 8 0.43 0.92 -3.69
N PHE A 9 -0.12 2.10 -3.41
CA PHE A 9 -0.18 3.17 -4.39
C PHE A 9 -0.13 4.56 -3.77
N VAL A 10 0.74 5.43 -4.30
CA VAL A 10 0.92 6.81 -3.83
C VAL A 10 0.87 7.74 -5.04
N GLY A 11 -0.22 8.49 -5.23
CA GLY A 11 -0.33 9.56 -6.23
C GLY A 11 -1.73 9.87 -6.82
N GLY A 12 -2.81 9.35 -6.26
CA GLY A 12 -4.22 9.59 -6.62
C GLY A 12 -4.95 10.65 -5.80
N GLY A 13 -4.32 11.28 -4.80
CA GLY A 13 -4.85 12.42 -4.04
C GLY A 13 -6.04 12.12 -3.12
N GLY A 14 -6.33 10.84 -2.87
CA GLY A 14 -7.47 10.40 -2.05
C GLY A 14 -7.23 10.54 -0.53
N GLY A 15 -8.26 10.26 0.27
CA GLY A 15 -8.17 10.31 1.73
C GLY A 15 -7.12 9.34 2.33
N ILE A 16 -6.90 8.21 1.66
CA ILE A 16 -5.86 7.24 2.01
C ILE A 16 -4.47 7.87 1.92
N GLU A 17 -4.21 8.66 0.88
CA GLU A 17 -2.91 9.30 0.68
C GLU A 17 -2.67 10.45 1.63
N LYS A 18 -3.70 11.24 1.95
CA LYS A 18 -3.61 12.26 3.00
C LYS A 18 -3.27 11.63 4.35
N THR A 19 -3.78 10.44 4.62
CA THR A 19 -3.43 9.70 5.84
C THR A 19 -1.99 9.21 5.78
N LEU A 20 -1.55 8.65 4.64
CA LEU A 20 -0.16 8.26 4.46
C LEU A 20 0.78 9.44 4.69
N ASP A 21 0.52 10.59 4.06
CA ASP A 21 1.33 11.80 4.23
C ASP A 21 1.40 12.22 5.70
N ALA A 22 0.26 12.24 6.41
CA ALA A 22 0.23 12.55 7.83
C ALA A 22 1.05 11.58 8.69
N ILE A 23 0.98 10.27 8.39
CA ILE A 23 1.79 9.23 9.06
C ILE A 23 3.27 9.46 8.79
N LEU A 24 3.64 9.69 7.53
CA LEU A 24 5.01 9.92 7.09
C LEU A 24 5.59 11.17 7.78
N THR A 25 4.90 12.31 7.72
CA THR A 25 5.32 13.56 8.38
C THR A 25 5.44 13.40 9.89
N SER A 26 4.55 12.64 10.53
CA SER A 26 4.65 12.38 11.97
C SER A 26 5.88 11.56 12.33
N LEU A 27 6.23 10.58 11.49
CA LEU A 27 7.37 9.69 11.71
C LEU A 27 8.71 10.30 11.30
N GLU A 28 8.74 11.23 10.34
CA GLU A 28 9.95 11.96 9.93
C GLU A 28 10.65 12.71 11.07
N ASN A 29 9.88 13.13 12.08
CA ASN A 29 10.37 13.87 13.25
C ASN A 29 10.85 12.95 14.38
N THR A 30 10.87 11.64 14.17
CA THR A 30 11.30 10.65 15.16
C THR A 30 12.72 10.17 14.88
N LYS A 31 13.33 9.47 15.86
CA LYS A 31 14.65 8.82 15.69
C LYS A 31 14.55 7.43 15.02
N HIS A 32 13.43 7.13 14.38
CA HIS A 32 13.20 5.84 13.74
C HIS A 32 13.64 5.87 12.27
N GLU A 33 14.08 4.72 11.76
CA GLU A 33 14.38 4.57 10.34
C GLU A 33 13.10 4.17 9.62
N ILE A 34 12.62 5.04 8.73
CA ILE A 34 11.33 4.86 8.06
C ILE A 34 11.58 4.42 6.62
N THR A 35 11.03 3.27 6.24
CA THR A 35 11.05 2.79 4.86
C THR A 35 9.64 2.68 4.30
N LEU A 36 9.34 3.44 3.24
CA LEU A 36 8.10 3.33 2.47
C LEU A 36 8.27 2.29 1.36
N TYR A 37 7.50 1.21 1.46
CA TYR A 37 7.37 0.17 0.45
C TYR A 37 6.13 0.44 -0.40
N THR A 38 6.33 0.66 -1.70
CA THR A 38 5.23 0.99 -2.62
C THR A 38 5.38 0.30 -3.97
N PHE A 39 4.29 0.17 -4.72
CA PHE A 39 4.35 -0.47 -6.03
C PHE A 39 5.11 0.40 -7.05
N SER A 40 4.80 1.69 -7.13
CA SER A 40 5.39 2.62 -8.10
C SER A 40 6.13 3.75 -7.40
N LYS A 41 7.11 4.38 -8.07
CA LYS A 41 7.84 5.50 -7.49
C LYS A 41 6.86 6.65 -7.17
N PRO A 42 6.74 7.06 -5.88
CA PRO A 42 5.81 8.10 -5.47
C PRO A 42 6.35 9.47 -5.87
N LYS A 43 5.45 10.44 -6.08
CA LYS A 43 5.81 11.87 -6.20
C LYS A 43 5.91 12.52 -4.81
N LEU A 44 6.64 11.87 -3.90
CA LEU A 44 6.83 12.34 -2.53
C LEU A 44 8.25 12.91 -2.38
N SER A 45 8.36 14.05 -1.70
CA SER A 45 9.63 14.68 -1.36
C SER A 45 9.85 14.52 0.15
N SER A 46 10.62 13.53 0.54
CA SER A 46 11.09 13.34 1.91
C SER A 46 12.60 13.16 1.94
N LYS A 47 13.28 13.80 2.90
CA LYS A 47 14.72 13.64 3.12
C LYS A 47 15.06 12.48 4.06
N ASN A 48 14.12 12.09 4.93
CA ASN A 48 14.37 11.13 6.02
C ASN A 48 13.68 9.78 5.80
N ILE A 49 12.86 9.64 4.75
CA ILE A 49 12.17 8.40 4.41
C ILE A 49 12.88 7.71 3.26
N GLN A 50 13.28 6.46 3.49
CA GLN A 50 13.76 5.60 2.42
C GLN A 50 12.58 5.08 1.59
N ILE A 51 12.64 5.23 0.27
CA ILE A 51 11.56 4.77 -0.62
C ILE A 51 12.05 3.54 -1.38
N LYS A 52 11.35 2.42 -1.20
CA LYS A 52 11.57 1.17 -1.94
C LYS A 52 10.36 0.86 -2.80
N SER A 53 10.47 1.15 -4.09
CA SER A 53 9.41 0.80 -5.06
C SER A 53 9.65 -0.55 -5.75
N LEU A 54 8.59 -1.19 -6.23
CA LEU A 54 8.69 -2.35 -7.14
C LEU A 54 8.99 -1.90 -8.57
N LEU A 55 8.36 -0.82 -9.01
CA LEU A 55 8.57 -0.19 -10.30
C LEU A 55 9.28 1.16 -10.13
N PRO A 56 10.28 1.46 -10.99
CA PRO A 56 11.01 2.73 -10.93
C PRO A 56 10.21 3.92 -11.48
N ILE A 57 9.07 3.67 -12.12
CA ILE A 57 8.21 4.67 -12.77
C ILE A 57 6.96 4.91 -11.91
N SER A 58 6.44 6.13 -11.93
CA SER A 58 5.15 6.51 -11.32
C SER A 58 3.99 6.02 -12.18
N ILE A 59 3.07 5.24 -11.61
CA ILE A 59 1.88 4.74 -12.33
C ILE A 59 0.65 5.05 -11.48
N SER A 60 -0.26 5.87 -12.00
CA SER A 60 -1.49 6.29 -11.30
C SER A 60 -2.73 5.45 -11.59
N SER A 61 -2.60 4.42 -12.42
CA SER A 61 -3.69 3.54 -12.86
C SER A 61 -3.44 2.08 -12.45
N PHE A 62 -4.47 1.23 -12.56
CA PHE A 62 -4.42 -0.20 -12.24
C PHE A 62 -4.37 -0.56 -10.74
N GLY A 63 -5.17 0.11 -9.90
CA GLY A 63 -5.23 -0.10 -8.45
C GLY A 63 -5.39 -1.55 -7.98
N LEU A 64 -6.09 -2.40 -8.74
CA LEU A 64 -6.19 -3.84 -8.43
C LEU A 64 -4.87 -4.58 -8.62
N TYR A 65 -4.15 -4.30 -9.71
CA TYR A 65 -2.84 -4.90 -9.94
C TYR A 65 -1.84 -4.44 -8.88
N GLN A 66 -1.90 -3.15 -8.51
CA GLN A 66 -1.12 -2.58 -7.42
C GLN A 66 -1.41 -3.31 -6.10
N ARG A 67 -2.69 -3.57 -5.80
CA ARG A 67 -3.13 -4.33 -4.63
C ARG A 67 -2.60 -5.76 -4.60
N LEU A 68 -2.65 -6.50 -5.71
CA LEU A 68 -2.07 -7.85 -5.79
C LEU A 68 -0.56 -7.86 -5.52
N MET A 69 0.13 -6.81 -5.95
CA MET A 69 1.57 -6.68 -5.79
C MET A 69 1.99 -6.27 -4.38
N GLU A 70 1.06 -5.83 -3.53
CA GLU A 70 1.33 -5.56 -2.10
C GLU A 70 1.90 -6.78 -1.38
N SER A 71 1.46 -7.99 -1.77
CA SER A 71 2.01 -9.25 -1.24
C SER A 71 3.55 -9.34 -1.39
N LYS A 72 4.08 -8.83 -2.50
CA LYS A 72 5.54 -8.79 -2.76
C LYS A 72 6.24 -7.71 -1.95
N LEU A 73 5.55 -6.64 -1.58
CA LEU A 73 6.10 -5.57 -0.72
C LEU A 73 6.36 -6.09 0.69
N ILE A 74 5.48 -6.92 1.23
CA ILE A 74 5.63 -7.54 2.56
C ILE A 74 6.92 -8.36 2.64
N LEU A 75 7.21 -9.16 1.59
CA LEU A 75 8.44 -9.96 1.53
C LEU A 75 9.70 -9.08 1.56
N LYS A 76 9.67 -7.90 0.93
CA LYS A 76 10.77 -6.94 0.98
C LYS A 76 10.93 -6.31 2.36
N ALA A 77 9.85 -6.19 3.11
CA ALA A 77 9.82 -5.58 4.44
C ALA A 77 10.04 -6.59 5.59
N LYS A 78 10.49 -7.82 5.30
CA LYS A 78 10.66 -8.90 6.29
C LYS A 78 11.67 -8.61 7.43
N ASN A 79 12.56 -7.64 7.23
CA ASN A 79 13.64 -7.29 8.17
C ASN A 79 13.28 -6.07 9.04
N GLU A 80 12.09 -5.49 8.87
CA GLU A 80 11.64 -4.33 9.66
C GLU A 80 11.18 -4.80 11.05
N ASP A 81 11.35 -3.97 12.09
CA ASP A 81 10.89 -4.29 13.45
C ASP A 81 9.36 -4.21 13.55
N ILE A 82 8.78 -3.21 12.87
CA ILE A 82 7.35 -2.93 12.82
C ILE A 82 6.94 -2.71 11.36
N LEU A 83 5.80 -3.29 10.98
CA LEU A 83 5.10 -2.98 9.73
C LEU A 83 3.85 -2.16 9.99
N ILE A 84 3.65 -1.10 9.23
CA ILE A 84 2.41 -0.35 9.16
C ILE A 84 1.82 -0.59 7.77
N GLN A 85 0.68 -1.27 7.73
CA GLN A 85 -0.07 -1.47 6.50
C GLN A 85 -1.10 -0.35 6.36
N ALA A 86 -0.81 0.60 5.47
CA ALA A 86 -1.60 1.80 5.28
C ALA A 86 -2.63 1.69 4.13
N SER A 87 -2.69 0.55 3.45
CA SER A 87 -3.63 0.25 2.36
C SER A 87 -4.40 -1.05 2.60
N GLY A 88 -5.51 -1.23 1.87
CA GLY A 88 -6.51 -2.28 2.12
C GLY A 88 -6.11 -3.73 1.77
N GLY A 89 -4.87 -4.03 1.37
CA GLY A 89 -4.41 -5.41 1.39
C GLY A 89 -4.35 -5.93 2.82
N LEU A 90 -4.58 -7.23 3.03
CA LEU A 90 -4.22 -7.89 4.29
C LEU A 90 -2.91 -8.62 4.07
N GLY A 91 -1.84 -7.99 4.55
CA GLY A 91 -0.51 -8.56 4.49
C GLY A 91 -0.18 -9.32 5.76
N ILE A 92 -0.04 -10.64 5.68
CA ILE A 92 0.49 -11.40 6.82
C ILE A 92 2.01 -11.16 6.88
N PRO A 93 2.56 -10.69 8.01
CA PRO A 93 3.99 -10.48 8.13
C PRO A 93 4.74 -11.79 7.87
N HIS A 94 5.83 -11.71 7.10
CA HIS A 94 6.60 -12.90 6.76
C HIS A 94 7.33 -13.48 7.98
N ASN A 95 7.69 -12.62 8.93
CA ASN A 95 8.31 -13.01 10.19
C ASN A 95 7.24 -13.02 11.31
N LYS A 96 7.08 -14.15 12.01
CA LYS A 96 6.09 -14.30 13.08
C LYS A 96 6.30 -13.35 14.27
N ASN A 97 7.53 -12.88 14.48
CA ASN A 97 7.87 -11.97 15.58
C ASN A 97 7.76 -10.49 15.18
N GLN A 98 7.52 -10.21 13.90
CA GLN A 98 7.37 -8.84 13.40
C GLN A 98 5.99 -8.30 13.80
N LYS A 99 5.99 -7.14 14.46
CA LYS A 99 4.74 -6.49 14.84
C LYS A 99 4.11 -5.84 13.62
N ILE A 100 2.81 -6.00 13.44
CA ILE A 100 2.06 -5.37 12.34
C ILE A 100 0.95 -4.48 12.91
N ILE A 101 0.83 -3.29 12.34
CA ILE A 101 -0.26 -2.35 12.56
C ILE A 101 -1.02 -2.27 11.25
N VAL A 102 -2.30 -2.63 11.26
CA VAL A 102 -3.17 -2.55 10.08
C VAL A 102 -4.04 -1.30 10.21
N TYR A 103 -3.82 -0.33 9.33
CA TYR A 103 -4.67 0.85 9.23
C TYR A 103 -5.79 0.59 8.24
N CYS A 104 -7.02 0.53 8.75
CA CYS A 104 -8.22 0.32 7.96
C CYS A 104 -9.04 1.62 7.93
N GLN A 105 -9.05 2.32 6.79
CA GLN A 105 -9.77 3.59 6.65
C GLN A 105 -11.27 3.43 6.38
N SER A 106 -11.67 2.27 5.83
CA SER A 106 -13.07 1.95 5.52
C SER A 106 -13.46 0.69 6.27
N ASP A 107 -14.74 0.34 6.25
CA ASP A 107 -15.17 -0.98 6.68
C ASP A 107 -14.78 -2.05 5.64
N PHE A 108 -14.96 -3.32 6.00
CA PHE A 108 -14.69 -4.45 5.10
C PHE A 108 -15.82 -4.69 4.09
N SER A 109 -16.78 -3.76 3.97
CA SER A 109 -17.94 -3.94 3.08
C SER A 109 -17.54 -4.07 1.61
N ASN A 110 -16.51 -3.33 1.19
CA ASN A 110 -15.98 -3.39 -0.18
C ASN A 110 -15.34 -4.74 -0.54
N GLU A 111 -14.97 -5.57 0.44
CA GLU A 111 -14.49 -6.95 0.18
C GLU A 111 -15.64 -7.91 -0.13
N LEU A 112 -16.87 -7.54 0.23
CA LEU A 112 -18.09 -8.28 -0.04
C LEU A 112 -18.76 -7.82 -1.34
N ASP A 113 -18.45 -6.62 -1.81
CA ASP A 113 -18.99 -6.07 -3.05
C ASP A 113 -18.39 -6.73 -4.30
N ASN A 114 -19.24 -7.00 -5.29
CA ASN A 114 -18.84 -7.56 -6.57
C ASN A 114 -18.61 -6.43 -7.58
N PRO A 115 -17.34 -6.01 -7.83
CA PRO A 115 -17.04 -4.80 -8.60
C PRO A 115 -17.36 -4.92 -10.10
N SER A 116 -17.71 -6.13 -10.57
CA SER A 116 -18.18 -6.37 -11.94
C SER A 116 -19.42 -5.56 -12.32
N THR A 117 -20.19 -5.10 -11.33
CA THR A 117 -21.40 -4.29 -11.53
C THR A 117 -21.13 -2.77 -11.54
N LYS A 118 -20.00 -2.33 -10.96
CA LYS A 118 -19.67 -0.91 -10.78
C LYS A 118 -19.01 -0.28 -12.01
N TYR A 119 -18.30 -1.07 -12.81
CA TYR A 119 -17.51 -0.57 -13.95
C TYR A 119 -18.07 -1.10 -15.27
N THR A 120 -18.26 -0.21 -16.25
CA THR A 120 -18.73 -0.54 -17.61
C THR A 120 -17.58 -0.47 -18.63
N GLY A 121 -17.79 -1.04 -19.83
CA GLY A 121 -16.84 -0.96 -20.95
C GLY A 121 -15.54 -1.75 -20.73
N LEU A 122 -14.40 -1.24 -21.24
CA LEU A 122 -13.09 -1.92 -21.13
C LEU A 122 -12.66 -2.17 -19.67
N TRP A 123 -13.07 -1.30 -18.76
CA TRP A 123 -12.84 -1.49 -17.33
C TRP A 123 -13.61 -2.70 -16.81
N SER A 124 -14.85 -2.95 -17.26
CA SER A 124 -15.57 -4.18 -16.88
C SER A 124 -14.78 -5.43 -17.21
N LEU A 125 -14.08 -5.46 -18.36
CA LEU A 125 -13.24 -6.58 -18.78
C LEU A 125 -12.01 -6.73 -17.87
N TYR A 126 -11.35 -5.60 -17.57
CA TYR A 126 -10.21 -5.55 -16.64
C TYR A 126 -10.61 -6.14 -15.28
N TYR A 127 -11.72 -5.68 -14.69
CA TYR A 127 -12.20 -6.17 -13.39
C TYR A 127 -12.71 -7.63 -13.47
N LYS A 128 -13.36 -8.04 -14.56
CA LYS A 128 -13.94 -9.39 -14.71
C LYS A 128 -12.89 -10.51 -14.66
N LEU A 129 -11.66 -10.27 -15.12
CA LEU A 129 -10.58 -11.26 -15.04
C LEU A 129 -10.11 -11.53 -13.61
N TYR A 130 -10.20 -10.55 -12.71
CA TYR A 130 -9.71 -10.67 -11.34
C TYR A 130 -10.74 -11.28 -10.37
N TYR A 131 -12.03 -11.16 -10.69
CA TYR A 131 -13.12 -11.67 -9.84
C TYR A 131 -13.81 -12.90 -10.44
N LYS A 132 -13.25 -13.46 -11.52
CA LYS A 132 -13.68 -14.77 -12.03
C LYS A 132 -13.17 -15.82 -11.05
N LYS A 133 -14.07 -16.30 -10.17
CA LYS A 133 -13.86 -17.50 -9.37
C LYS A 133 -13.59 -18.70 -10.27
#